data_AF-A0A3D3MBE8-F1
#
_entry.id   AF-A0A3D3MBE8-F1
#
_cell.length_a   1.000
_cell.length_b   1.000
_cell.length_c   1.000
_cell.angle_alpha   90.00
_cell.angle_beta   90.00
_cell.angle_gamma   90.00
#
_symmetry.space_group_name_H-M   'P 1'
#
loop_
_entity.id
_entity.type
_entity.pdbx_description
1 polymer ?
#
loop_
_entity_poly.entity_id
_entity_poly.type
_entity_poly.pdbx_seq_one_letter_code
_entity_poly.pdbx_strand_id
1 'polypeptide(L)'
;LGAGAGNTPMEVLVAVCERMGIETGVNLFQIQDVAEDLVVPIMDFPIRSDRDALTMGFAGVYGSFLLFAKRAEKKYGVPAREILVEMGRRGMVGGQEDMIEDTAMTLARQRRQA
;
A
#
# COMPACT_ATOMS: atom_id res chain seq x y z
N LEU A 1 -4.57 5.15 -8.10
CA LEU A 1 -3.93 3.83 -8.40
C LEU A 1 -2.50 3.83 -7.90
N GLY A 2 -2.04 2.76 -7.24
CA GLY A 2 -0.68 2.67 -6.70
C GLY A 2 -0.54 1.56 -5.65
N ALA A 3 0.70 1.28 -5.23
CA ALA A 3 0.98 0.32 -4.18
C ALA A 3 0.58 0.87 -2.79
N GLY A 4 0.36 -0.01 -1.82
CA GLY A 4 0.08 0.41 -0.45
C GLY A 4 -1.24 1.19 -0.31
N ALA A 5 -1.15 2.38 0.30
CA ALA A 5 -2.28 3.32 0.42
C ALA A 5 -2.59 4.07 -0.88
N GLY A 6 -1.80 3.86 -1.94
CA GLY A 6 -1.86 4.60 -3.19
C GLY A 6 -0.78 5.67 -3.33
N ASN A 7 -0.65 6.19 -4.55
CA ASN A 7 0.14 7.39 -4.82
C ASN A 7 -0.68 8.64 -4.48
N THR A 8 -0.04 9.80 -4.52
CA THR A 8 -0.74 11.09 -4.55
C THR A 8 -1.79 11.07 -5.67
N PRO A 9 -3.09 11.21 -5.36
CA PRO A 9 -4.12 11.19 -6.40
C PRO A 9 -3.99 12.43 -7.29
N MET A 10 -3.92 12.24 -8.60
CA MET A 10 -3.61 13.32 -9.54
C MET A 10 -4.75 14.33 -9.61
N GLU A 11 -5.99 13.85 -9.66
CA GLU A 11 -7.20 14.65 -9.65
C GLU A 11 -7.30 15.54 -8.40
N VAL A 12 -6.84 15.04 -7.25
CA VAL A 12 -6.77 15.81 -5.99
C VAL A 12 -5.64 16.83 -6.05
N LEU A 13 -4.46 16.44 -6.51
CA LEU A 13 -3.31 17.34 -6.64
C LEU A 13 -3.62 18.51 -7.60
N VAL A 14 -4.18 18.20 -8.77
CA VAL A 14 -4.57 19.21 -9.77
C VAL A 14 -5.62 20.17 -9.20
N ALA A 15 -6.61 19.66 -8.45
CA ALA A 15 -7.60 20.52 -7.80
C ALA A 15 -6.97 21.50 -6.79
N VAL A 16 -5.99 21.03 -6.01
CA VAL A 16 -5.25 21.89 -5.07
C VAL A 16 -4.41 22.93 -5.82
N CYS A 17 -3.68 22.51 -6.86
CA CYS A 17 -2.89 23.43 -7.69
C CYS A 17 -3.74 24.53 -8.34
N GLU A 18 -4.90 24.18 -8.89
CA GLU A 18 -5.87 25.13 -9.46
C GLU A 18 -6.27 26.20 -8.42
N ARG A 19 -6.60 25.76 -7.20
CA ARG A 19 -6.96 26.66 -6.09
C ARG A 19 -5.82 27.55 -5.62
N MET A 20 -4.57 27.12 -5.82
CA MET A 20 -3.37 27.85 -5.48
C MET A 20 -2.83 28.73 -6.63
N GLY A 21 -3.45 28.68 -7.81
CA GLY A 21 -2.96 29.38 -9.01
C GLY A 21 -1.66 28.77 -9.57
N ILE A 22 -1.41 27.49 -9.32
CA ILE A 22 -0.25 26.76 -9.83
C ILE A 22 -0.66 26.06 -11.13
N GLU A 23 -0.05 26.45 -12.25
CA GLU A 23 -0.33 25.84 -13.55
C GLU A 23 0.29 24.43 -13.65
N THR A 24 -0.54 23.44 -13.98
CA THR A 24 -0.12 22.04 -14.15
C THR A 24 -0.16 21.56 -15.61
N GLY A 25 -0.85 22.30 -16.48
CA GLY A 25 -1.14 21.87 -17.85
C GLY A 25 -2.19 20.75 -17.96
N VAL A 26 -2.82 20.35 -16.85
CA VAL A 26 -3.84 19.30 -16.80
C VAL A 26 -5.21 19.93 -16.57
N ASN A 27 -6.19 19.54 -17.39
CA ASN A 27 -7.58 20.00 -17.19
C ASN A 27 -8.21 19.30 -15.98
N LEU A 28 -8.63 20.08 -14.98
CA LEU A 28 -9.19 19.58 -13.72
C LEU A 28 -10.40 18.65 -13.91
N PHE A 29 -11.39 19.06 -14.70
CA PHE A 29 -12.61 18.27 -14.84
C PHE A 29 -12.38 17.00 -15.65
N GLN A 30 -11.55 17.07 -16.71
CA GLN A 30 -11.21 15.89 -17.48
C GLN A 30 -10.43 14.85 -16.66
N ILE A 31 -9.51 15.26 -15.77
CA ILE A 31 -8.80 14.28 -14.93
C ILE A 31 -9.71 13.66 -13.86
N GLN A 32 -10.72 14.39 -13.38
CA GLN A 32 -11.75 13.84 -12.50
C GLN A 32 -12.57 12.76 -13.23
N ASP A 33 -13.02 13.04 -14.46
CA ASP A 33 -13.77 12.08 -15.28
C ASP A 33 -12.92 10.83 -15.56
N VAL A 34 -11.64 10.98 -15.89
CA VAL A 34 -10.72 9.83 -16.06
C VAL A 34 -10.60 9.02 -14.77
N ALA A 35 -10.45 9.67 -13.63
CA ALA A 35 -10.32 8.99 -12.34
C ALA A 35 -11.57 8.15 -12.02
N GLU A 36 -12.76 8.73 -12.16
CA GLU A 36 -14.04 8.10 -11.80
C GLU A 36 -14.51 7.09 -12.86
N ASP A 37 -14.53 7.47 -14.14
CA ASP A 37 -15.18 6.69 -15.19
C ASP A 37 -14.26 5.61 -15.80
N LEU A 38 -12.94 5.77 -15.69
CA LEU A 38 -11.98 4.84 -16.30
C LEU A 38 -11.10 4.12 -15.29
N VAL A 39 -10.58 4.82 -14.27
CA VAL A 39 -9.62 4.21 -13.32
C VAL A 39 -10.32 3.43 -12.21
N VAL A 40 -11.39 3.95 -11.61
CA VAL A 40 -12.14 3.23 -10.56
C VAL A 40 -12.68 1.87 -11.06
N PRO A 41 -13.27 1.75 -12.27
CA PRO A 41 -13.81 0.47 -12.75
C PRO A 41 -12.78 -0.64 -12.94
N ILE A 42 -11.50 -0.31 -13.14
CA ILE A 42 -10.43 -1.30 -13.33
C ILE A 42 -9.70 -1.66 -12.03
N MET A 43 -10.08 -1.08 -10.88
CA MET A 43 -9.44 -1.40 -9.60
C MET A 43 -9.95 -2.75 -9.07
N ASP A 44 -9.03 -3.69 -8.79
CA ASP A 44 -9.36 -4.97 -8.16
C ASP A 44 -9.93 -4.80 -6.73
N PHE A 45 -9.47 -3.76 -6.03
CA PHE A 45 -9.90 -3.44 -4.67
C PHE A 45 -9.74 -1.94 -4.41
N PRO A 46 -10.52 -1.37 -3.47
CA PRO A 46 -10.40 0.04 -3.11
C PRO A 46 -9.01 0.36 -2.56
N ILE A 47 -8.34 1.34 -3.17
CA ILE A 47 -7.07 1.88 -2.68
C ILE A 47 -7.38 2.98 -1.65
N ARG A 48 -6.98 2.75 -0.40
CA ARG A 48 -7.24 3.67 0.71
C ARG A 48 -6.25 3.48 1.85
N SER A 49 -6.19 4.45 2.76
CA SER A 49 -5.47 4.36 4.04
C SER A 49 -6.18 3.43 5.03
N ASP A 50 -6.17 2.13 4.75
CA ASP A 50 -6.65 1.10 5.68
C ASP A 50 -5.60 0.79 6.78
N ARG A 51 -5.96 -0.11 7.71
CA ARG A 51 -5.10 -0.50 8.84
C ARG A 51 -3.71 -0.96 8.40
N ASP A 52 -3.63 -1.77 7.35
CA ASP A 52 -2.38 -2.42 6.93
C ASP A 52 -1.55 -1.46 6.09
N ALA A 53 -2.18 -0.65 5.24
CA ALA A 53 -1.52 0.41 4.48
C ALA A 53 -0.94 1.49 5.40
N LEU A 54 -1.64 1.86 6.47
CA LEU A 54 -1.09 2.75 7.51
C LEU A 54 0.07 2.11 8.28
N THR A 55 -0.04 0.82 8.60
CA THR A 55 1.07 0.09 9.26
C THR A 55 2.32 0.09 8.40
N MET A 56 2.18 -0.11 7.10
CA MET A 56 3.28 -0.10 6.15
C MET A 56 4.01 1.26 6.14
N GLY A 57 3.26 2.36 6.12
CA GLY A 57 3.85 3.71 6.24
C GLY A 57 4.54 3.94 7.59
N PHE A 58 3.92 3.49 8.69
CA PHE A 58 4.50 3.57 10.03
C PHE A 58 5.80 2.75 10.16
N ALA A 59 5.83 1.54 9.59
CA ALA A 59 6.98 0.64 9.64
C ALA A 59 8.10 1.03 8.66
N GLY A 60 7.86 1.99 7.77
CA GLY A 60 8.84 2.42 6.77
C GLY A 60 9.16 1.34 5.73
N VAL A 61 8.21 0.45 5.41
CA VAL A 61 8.42 -0.65 4.46
C VAL A 61 7.89 -0.31 3.08
N TYR A 62 8.45 -0.98 2.07
CA TYR A 62 8.19 -0.71 0.66
C TYR A 62 6.73 -1.00 0.27
N GLY A 63 6.13 -0.10 -0.53
CA GLY A 63 4.70 -0.09 -0.84
C GLY A 63 4.15 -1.39 -1.44
N SER A 64 4.93 -2.10 -2.25
CA SER A 64 4.51 -3.35 -2.90
C SER A 64 4.28 -4.49 -1.89
N PHE A 65 4.88 -4.42 -0.69
CA PHE A 65 4.85 -5.51 0.28
C PHE A 65 3.45 -5.79 0.82
N LEU A 66 2.54 -4.80 0.79
CA LEU A 66 1.20 -4.93 1.38
C LEU A 66 0.42 -6.14 0.87
N LEU A 67 0.39 -6.36 -0.45
CA LEU A 67 -0.37 -7.48 -1.02
C LEU A 67 0.26 -8.83 -0.68
N PHE A 68 1.58 -8.91 -0.65
CA PHE A 68 2.31 -10.12 -0.25
C PHE A 68 2.08 -10.43 1.24
N ALA A 69 2.10 -9.41 2.11
CA ALA A 69 1.82 -9.57 3.54
C ALA A 69 0.37 -10.04 3.77
N LYS A 70 -0.62 -9.48 3.07
CA LYS A 70 -2.03 -9.95 3.13
C LYS A 70 -2.19 -11.39 2.63
N ARG A 71 -1.42 -11.81 1.62
CA ARG A 71 -1.41 -13.22 1.15
C ARG A 71 -0.77 -14.14 2.19
N ALA A 72 0.36 -13.75 2.76
CA ALA A 72 1.05 -14.48 3.80
C ALA A 72 0.20 -14.61 5.07
N GLU A 73 -0.55 -13.57 5.45
CA GLU A 73 -1.52 -13.62 6.55
C GLU A 73 -2.57 -14.71 6.34
N LYS A 74 -3.19 -14.74 5.16
CA LYS A 74 -4.18 -15.78 4.81
C LYS A 74 -3.56 -17.19 4.83
N LYS A 75 -2.29 -17.32 4.42
CA LYS A 75 -1.58 -18.62 4.31
C LYS A 75 -1.09 -19.15 5.66
N TYR A 76 -0.56 -18.28 6.53
CA TYR A 76 0.14 -18.67 7.74
C TYR A 76 -0.58 -18.29 9.05
N GLY A 77 -1.68 -17.53 8.98
CA GLY A 77 -2.46 -17.11 10.15
C GLY A 77 -1.76 -16.06 11.03
N VAL A 78 -0.72 -15.41 10.51
CA VAL A 78 0.00 -14.32 11.19
C VAL A 78 -0.51 -12.99 10.64
N PRO A 79 -0.95 -12.04 11.48
CA PRO A 79 -1.47 -10.76 11.00
C PRO A 79 -0.48 -10.01 10.09
N ALA A 80 -0.94 -9.46 8.96
CA ALA A 80 -0.09 -8.71 8.03
C ALA A 80 0.65 -7.56 8.73
N ARG A 81 0.01 -6.92 9.72
CA ARG A 81 0.61 -5.90 10.57
C ARG A 81 1.93 -6.36 11.19
N GLU A 82 1.96 -7.54 11.79
CA GLU A 82 3.15 -8.03 12.50
C GLU A 82 4.26 -8.37 11.52
N ILE A 83 3.89 -8.94 10.36
CA ILE A 83 4.82 -9.21 9.27
C ILE A 83 5.45 -7.89 8.80
N LEU A 84 4.65 -6.86 8.51
CA LEU A 84 5.13 -5.56 8.01
C LEU A 84 6.03 -4.84 9.04
N VAL A 85 5.66 -4.87 10.33
CA VAL A 85 6.49 -4.28 11.39
C VAL A 85 7.84 -4.99 11.50
N GLU A 86 7.85 -6.33 11.43
CA GLU A 86 9.09 -7.11 11.49
C GLU A 86 9.97 -6.88 10.25
N MET A 87 9.38 -6.77 9.06
CA MET A 87 10.09 -6.41 7.82
C MET A 87 10.75 -5.03 7.94
N GLY A 88 10.06 -4.05 8.54
CA GLY A 88 10.60 -2.72 8.81
C GLY A 88 11.75 -2.76 9.80
N ARG A 89 11.60 -3.52 10.90
CA ARG A 89 12.66 -3.73 11.89
C ARG A 89 13.93 -4.35 11.28
N ARG A 90 13.78 -5.21 10.26
CA ARG A 90 14.88 -5.85 9.55
C ARG A 90 15.52 -4.97 8.46
N GLY A 91 15.00 -3.76 8.21
CA GLY A 91 15.54 -2.85 7.19
C GLY A 91 15.38 -3.35 5.76
N MET A 92 14.30 -4.09 5.49
CA MET A 92 14.05 -4.69 4.17
C MET A 92 13.74 -3.62 3.12
N VAL A 93 14.26 -3.80 1.91
CA VAL A 93 14.11 -2.88 0.78
C VAL A 93 13.24 -3.49 -0.33
N GLY A 94 12.79 -2.66 -1.28
CA GLY A 94 12.03 -3.14 -2.44
C GLY A 94 12.78 -4.21 -3.22
N GLY A 95 12.06 -5.23 -3.69
CA GLY A 95 12.63 -6.42 -4.34
C GLY A 95 12.87 -7.62 -3.41
N GLN A 96 12.60 -7.48 -2.11
CA GLN A 96 12.73 -8.55 -1.11
C GLN A 96 11.37 -9.13 -0.69
N GLU A 97 10.43 -9.23 -1.64
CA GLU A 97 9.08 -9.74 -1.39
C GLU A 97 9.07 -11.22 -0.94
N ASP A 98 10.09 -12.00 -1.26
CA ASP A 98 10.28 -13.39 -0.83
C ASP A 98 10.46 -13.50 0.71
N MET A 99 11.12 -12.53 1.32
CA MET A 99 11.36 -12.48 2.77
C MET A 99 10.06 -12.33 3.59
N ILE A 100 8.96 -11.93 2.97
CA ILE A 100 7.65 -11.86 3.60
C ILE A 100 7.15 -13.25 4.00
N GLU A 101 7.33 -14.25 3.12
CA GLU A 101 6.95 -15.63 3.44
C GLU A 101 7.84 -16.20 4.57
N ASP A 102 9.16 -15.97 4.50
CA ASP A 102 10.09 -16.41 5.55
C ASP A 102 9.75 -15.80 6.92
N THR A 103 9.48 -14.50 6.93
CA THR A 103 9.08 -13.77 8.14
C THR A 103 7.78 -14.32 8.71
N ALA A 104 6.76 -14.55 7.87
CA ALA A 104 5.49 -15.12 8.30
C ALA A 104 5.64 -16.53 8.87
N MET A 105 6.44 -17.39 8.23
CA MET A 105 6.75 -18.74 8.75
C MET A 105 7.46 -18.69 10.10
N THR A 106 8.42 -17.78 10.25
CA THR A 106 9.17 -17.59 11.50
C THR A 106 8.24 -17.16 12.64
N LEU A 107 7.41 -16.14 12.41
CA LEU A 107 6.44 -15.66 13.40
C LEU A 107 5.41 -16.75 13.77
N ALA A 108 4.93 -17.52 12.78
CA ALA A 108 4.01 -18.63 13.01
C ALA A 108 4.62 -19.77 13.83
N ARG A 109 5.93 -20.01 13.71
CA ARG A 109 6.66 -20.99 14.55
C ARG A 109 6.78 -20.49 15.98
N GLN A 110 7.18 -19.22 16.18
CA GLN A 110 7.34 -18.63 17.50
C GLN A 110 6.03 -18.66 18.31
N ARG A 111 4.89 -18.37 17.67
CA ARG A 111 3.56 -18.43 18.31
C ARG A 111 3.13 -19.82 18.76
N ARG A 112 3.61 -20.89 18.09
CA ARG A 112 3.29 -22.27 18.47
C ARG A 112 4.15 -22.78 19.63
N GLN A 113 5.24 -22.10 19.93
CA GLN A 113 6.18 -22.45 20.99
C GLN A 113 5.95 -21.65 22.28
N ALA A 114 5.11 -20.61 22.22
CA ALA A 114 4.64 -19.83 23.36
C ALA A 114 3.36 -20.45 23.94
#